data_AF-A0A8H4FFG3-F1
#
_entry.id   AF-A0A8H4FFG3-F1
#
_cell.length_a   1.000
_cell.length_b   1.000
_cell.length_c   1.000
_cell.angle_alpha   90.00
_cell.angle_beta   90.00
_cell.angle_gamma   90.00
#
_symmetry.space_group_name_H-M   'P 1'
#
loop_
_entity.id
_entity.type
_entity.pdbx_description
1 polymer ?
#
loop_
_entity_poly.entity_id
_entity_poly.type
_entity_poly.pdbx_seq_one_letter_code
_entity_poly.pdbx_strand_id
1 'polypeptide(L)'
;MQLLSTLLFLAPALASPIAPRDEPTCGQKSGKLSEWTLTDFDFHASYIFTTPAHQNSWGYVSFNVSNPVLDYTVSCSAASSRLNDFFYGEMVYDCKAPDGESATTSFTFSRPDGALALNQSWTCNDDPKYPARYTAKGGAVADLSCEETSWQNLNWTIGEVYSRREIKCDKITLPTPITEITAVA
;
A
#
# COMPACT_ATOMS: atom_id res chain seq x y z
N MET A 1 -46.25 67.17 17.52
CA MET A 1 -47.25 66.10 17.40
C MET A 1 -47.45 65.82 15.92
N GLN A 2 -46.84 64.76 15.38
CA GLN A 2 -47.34 63.94 14.27
C GLN A 2 -46.28 62.89 13.90
N LEU A 3 -46.65 61.63 14.15
CA LEU A 3 -45.92 60.41 13.79
C LEU A 3 -46.17 60.09 12.30
N LEU A 4 -45.16 59.60 11.59
CA LEU A 4 -45.36 58.77 10.42
C LEU A 4 -44.45 57.54 10.49
N SER A 5 -45.10 56.39 10.68
CA SER A 5 -44.51 55.05 10.61
C SER A 5 -44.26 54.65 9.16
N THR A 6 -43.04 54.28 8.82
CA THR A 6 -42.69 53.59 7.57
C THR A 6 -42.67 52.08 7.80
N LEU A 7 -43.58 51.37 7.13
CA LEU A 7 -43.64 49.90 7.10
C LEU A 7 -42.40 49.30 6.43
N LEU A 8 -41.79 48.32 7.10
CA LEU A 8 -40.72 47.46 6.56
C LEU A 8 -41.34 46.36 5.68
N PHE A 9 -40.98 46.31 4.40
CA PHE A 9 -41.26 45.15 3.54
C PHE A 9 -40.22 44.05 3.83
N LEU A 10 -40.64 42.98 4.50
CA LEU A 10 -39.86 41.74 4.59
C LEU A 10 -40.04 40.95 3.28
N ALA A 11 -39.01 40.93 2.44
CA ALA A 11 -38.93 40.01 1.31
C ALA A 11 -38.62 38.59 1.86
N PRO A 12 -39.43 37.56 1.56
CA PRO A 12 -39.07 36.19 1.90
C PRO A 12 -37.91 35.75 1.01
N ALA A 13 -36.74 35.52 1.61
CA ALA A 13 -35.63 34.85 0.94
C ALA A 13 -36.02 33.38 0.71
N LEU A 14 -36.36 33.04 -0.53
CA LEU A 14 -36.50 31.65 -0.96
C LEU A 14 -35.12 31.01 -0.95
N ALA A 15 -34.76 30.32 0.14
CA ALA A 15 -33.63 29.41 0.15
C ALA A 15 -33.96 28.23 -0.77
N SER A 16 -33.33 28.16 -1.95
CA SER A 16 -33.39 26.95 -2.77
C SER A 16 -32.72 25.81 -2.00
N PRO A 17 -33.36 24.63 -1.90
CA PRO A 17 -32.69 23.46 -1.36
C PRO A 17 -31.48 23.16 -2.26
N ILE A 18 -30.29 23.16 -1.67
CA ILE A 18 -29.09 22.63 -2.32
C ILE A 18 -29.38 21.15 -2.57
N ALA A 19 -29.50 20.75 -3.84
CA ALA A 19 -29.57 19.34 -4.18
C ALA A 19 -28.32 18.66 -3.60
N PRO A 20 -28.46 17.53 -2.87
CA PRO A 20 -27.29 16.77 -2.43
C PRO A 20 -26.47 16.43 -3.67
N ARG A 21 -25.16 16.74 -3.66
CA ARG A 21 -24.27 16.22 -4.69
C ARG A 21 -24.26 14.71 -4.55
N ASP A 22 -24.60 14.00 -5.62
CA ASP A 22 -24.44 12.56 -5.65
C ASP A 22 -22.97 12.21 -5.37
N GLU A 23 -22.74 11.29 -4.43
CA GLU A 23 -21.41 10.76 -4.15
C GLU A 23 -20.85 10.10 -5.43
N PRO A 24 -19.58 10.32 -5.77
CA PRO A 24 -19.00 9.72 -6.98
C PRO A 24 -19.10 8.19 -6.95
N THR A 25 -19.51 7.59 -8.07
CA THR A 25 -19.58 6.13 -8.21
C THR A 25 -18.19 5.48 -8.19
N CYS A 26 -18.11 4.16 -8.03
CA CYS A 26 -16.84 3.44 -8.01
C CYS A 26 -16.03 3.67 -9.28
N GLY A 27 -16.67 3.62 -10.44
CA GLY A 27 -16.05 3.89 -11.74
C GLY A 27 -15.62 5.34 -11.91
N GLN A 28 -16.40 6.30 -11.39
CA GLN A 28 -16.01 7.72 -11.39
C GLN A 28 -14.79 7.99 -10.50
N LYS A 29 -14.69 7.33 -9.34
CA LYS A 29 -13.50 7.37 -8.48
C LYS A 29 -12.31 6.70 -9.15
N SER A 30 -12.52 5.53 -9.74
CA SER A 30 -11.48 4.75 -10.43
C SER A 30 -10.87 5.52 -11.60
N GLY A 31 -11.69 6.19 -12.42
CA GLY A 31 -11.20 7.00 -13.54
C GLY A 31 -10.40 8.25 -13.14
N LYS A 32 -10.39 8.60 -11.85
CA LYS A 32 -9.61 9.73 -11.29
C LYS A 32 -8.50 9.26 -10.35
N LEU A 33 -8.34 7.96 -10.16
CA LEU A 33 -7.34 7.41 -9.26
C LEU A 33 -5.95 7.68 -9.82
N SER A 34 -5.11 8.36 -9.04
CA SER A 34 -3.74 8.72 -9.43
C SER A 34 -2.66 8.06 -8.57
N GLU A 35 -3.01 7.58 -7.38
CA GLU A 35 -2.07 6.99 -6.44
C GLU A 35 -2.75 6.01 -5.47
N TRP A 36 -1.96 5.06 -4.98
CA TRP A 36 -2.25 4.33 -3.75
C TRP A 36 -1.42 4.88 -2.60
N THR A 37 -1.80 4.53 -1.39
CA THR A 37 -0.96 4.76 -0.20
C THR A 37 -0.61 3.41 0.42
N LEU A 38 0.68 3.11 0.52
CA LEU A 38 1.15 1.95 1.27
C LEU A 38 1.45 2.37 2.71
N THR A 39 0.78 1.78 3.69
CA THR A 39 1.03 2.08 5.10
C THR A 39 1.76 0.94 5.78
N ASP A 40 2.44 1.26 6.87
CA ASP A 40 3.20 0.29 7.67
C ASP A 40 4.22 -0.50 6.84
N PHE A 41 4.82 0.15 5.83
CA PHE A 41 5.85 -0.48 5.02
C PHE A 41 7.06 -0.81 5.88
N ASP A 42 7.29 -2.11 6.06
CA ASP A 42 8.27 -2.67 6.97
C ASP A 42 9.16 -3.63 6.18
N PHE A 43 10.47 -3.39 6.25
CA PHE A 43 11.47 -4.35 5.84
C PHE A 43 12.38 -4.66 7.02
N HIS A 44 12.62 -5.95 7.23
CA HIS A 44 13.61 -6.42 8.17
C HIS A 44 14.23 -7.72 7.68
N ALA A 45 15.43 -8.01 8.17
CA ALA A 45 16.15 -9.21 7.80
C ALA A 45 16.99 -9.76 8.96
N SER A 46 17.17 -11.07 8.95
CA SER A 46 18.07 -11.79 9.84
C SER A 46 19.06 -12.60 9.01
N TYR A 47 20.33 -12.45 9.34
CA TYR A 47 21.41 -13.25 8.79
C TYR A 47 21.98 -14.09 9.90
N ILE A 48 21.71 -15.39 9.87
CA ILE A 48 22.20 -16.32 10.87
C ILE A 48 23.12 -17.30 10.16
N PHE A 49 24.35 -17.41 10.66
CA PHE A 49 25.30 -18.42 10.22
C PHE A 49 25.52 -19.39 11.37
N THR A 50 25.23 -20.67 11.15
CA THR A 50 25.51 -21.73 12.14
C THR A 50 26.93 -22.27 11.98
N THR A 51 27.53 -22.08 10.81
CA THR A 51 28.96 -22.23 10.53
C THR A 51 29.38 -21.09 9.60
N PRO A 52 30.68 -20.80 9.40
CA PRO A 52 31.11 -19.76 8.46
C PRO A 52 30.59 -19.93 7.01
N ALA A 53 30.18 -21.15 6.62
CA ALA A 53 29.69 -21.46 5.28
C ALA A 53 28.21 -21.88 5.24
N HIS A 54 27.52 -21.93 6.39
CA HIS A 54 26.12 -22.38 6.45
C HIS A 54 25.19 -21.26 6.89
N GLN A 55 24.51 -20.67 5.91
CA GLN A 55 23.59 -19.56 6.04
C GLN A 55 22.15 -20.06 6.28
N ASN A 56 21.49 -19.56 7.31
CA ASN A 56 20.05 -19.66 7.56
C ASN A 56 19.48 -18.26 7.74
N SER A 57 19.35 -17.53 6.63
CA SER A 57 19.01 -16.10 6.63
C SER A 57 17.71 -15.85 5.89
N TRP A 58 16.97 -14.86 6.36
CA TRP A 58 15.66 -14.51 5.83
C TRP A 58 15.46 -13.00 5.83
N GLY A 59 14.85 -12.50 4.77
CA GLY A 59 14.32 -11.16 4.67
C GLY A 59 12.80 -11.19 4.60
N TYR A 60 12.18 -10.17 5.15
CA TYR A 60 10.74 -10.00 5.22
C TYR A 60 10.37 -8.60 4.76
N VAL A 61 9.28 -8.50 4.02
CA VAL A 61 8.65 -7.23 3.65
C VAL A 61 7.16 -7.33 3.90
N SER A 62 6.55 -6.28 4.46
CA SER A 62 5.10 -6.21 4.66
C SER A 62 4.58 -4.78 4.61
N PHE A 63 3.34 -4.60 4.17
CA PHE A 63 2.63 -3.31 4.13
C PHE A 63 1.14 -3.53 3.89
N ASN A 64 0.35 -2.48 4.10
CA ASN A 64 -1.06 -2.44 3.71
C ASN A 64 -1.26 -1.47 2.55
N VAL A 65 -2.06 -1.86 1.55
CA VAL A 65 -2.41 -1.03 0.40
C VAL A 65 -3.75 -0.36 0.67
N SER A 66 -3.75 0.97 0.67
CA SER A 66 -4.96 1.79 0.64
C SER A 66 -5.24 2.27 -0.77
N ASN A 67 -6.40 1.92 -1.30
CA ASN A 67 -6.94 2.44 -2.55
C ASN A 67 -8.17 3.30 -2.22
N PRO A 68 -8.18 4.62 -2.48
CA PRO A 68 -9.30 5.50 -2.12
C PRO A 68 -10.61 5.22 -2.88
N VAL A 69 -10.59 4.32 -3.87
CA VAL A 69 -11.81 3.80 -4.51
C VAL A 69 -12.51 2.75 -3.63
N LEU A 70 -11.73 2.02 -2.83
CA LEU A 70 -12.19 0.90 -2.01
C LEU A 70 -12.35 1.37 -0.55
N ASP A 71 -13.25 0.73 0.19
CA ASP A 71 -13.53 0.98 1.61
C ASP A 71 -12.75 0.04 2.56
N TYR A 72 -11.85 -0.76 2.00
CA TYR A 72 -10.97 -1.67 2.72
C TYR A 72 -9.51 -1.55 2.25
N THR A 73 -8.61 -2.12 3.05
CA THR A 73 -7.18 -2.23 2.73
C THR A 73 -6.82 -3.66 2.35
N VAL A 74 -5.79 -3.80 1.52
CA VAL A 74 -5.24 -5.10 1.11
C VAL A 74 -3.89 -5.31 1.80
N SER A 75 -3.69 -6.46 2.46
CA SER A 75 -2.45 -6.75 3.17
C SER A 75 -1.45 -7.48 2.28
N CYS A 76 -0.24 -6.96 2.15
CA CYS A 76 0.83 -7.54 1.35
C CYS A 76 1.98 -7.96 2.26
N SER A 77 2.50 -9.18 2.07
CA SER A 77 3.74 -9.61 2.73
C SER A 77 4.46 -10.66 1.91
N ALA A 78 5.78 -10.72 2.10
CA ALA A 78 6.62 -11.74 1.51
C ALA A 78 7.81 -12.07 2.41
N ALA A 79 8.31 -13.29 2.29
CA ALA A 79 9.54 -13.74 2.90
C ALA A 79 10.46 -14.33 1.81
N SER A 80 11.76 -14.15 1.96
CA SER A 80 12.74 -14.71 1.03
C SER A 80 14.01 -15.12 1.76
N SER A 81 14.62 -16.20 1.30
CA SER A 81 15.91 -16.71 1.77
C SER A 81 17.01 -16.60 0.69
N ARG A 82 16.78 -15.80 -0.37
CA ARG A 82 17.83 -15.48 -1.35
C ARG A 82 19.03 -14.84 -0.66
N LEU A 83 20.22 -15.06 -1.21
CA LEU A 83 21.46 -14.52 -0.67
C LEU A 83 21.46 -12.98 -0.72
N ASN A 84 22.22 -12.38 0.19
CA ASN A 84 22.53 -10.94 0.31
C ASN A 84 21.34 -10.02 0.59
N ASP A 85 20.43 -9.78 -0.36
CA ASP A 85 19.40 -8.74 -0.22
C ASP A 85 17.98 -9.27 -0.15
N PHE A 86 17.80 -10.58 -0.32
CA PHE A 86 16.54 -11.34 -0.29
C PHE A 86 15.53 -10.99 -1.41
N PHE A 87 15.40 -9.72 -1.80
CA PHE A 87 14.43 -9.22 -2.77
C PHE A 87 15.11 -8.41 -3.88
N TYR A 88 14.86 -8.78 -5.13
CA TYR A 88 15.55 -8.24 -6.33
C TYR A 88 14.59 -7.74 -7.42
N GLY A 89 13.29 -7.56 -7.11
CA GLY A 89 12.29 -7.04 -8.05
C GLY A 89 11.76 -8.04 -9.09
N GLU A 90 12.32 -9.25 -9.15
CA GLU A 90 11.98 -10.25 -10.17
C GLU A 90 10.76 -11.11 -9.80
N MET A 91 10.53 -11.31 -8.49
CA MET A 91 9.48 -12.18 -7.98
C MET A 91 8.22 -11.39 -7.71
N VAL A 92 7.10 -11.87 -8.25
CA VAL A 92 5.77 -11.34 -7.98
C VAL A 92 5.19 -12.04 -6.76
N TYR A 93 4.71 -11.25 -5.81
CA TYR A 93 4.07 -11.72 -4.59
C TYR A 93 2.62 -11.28 -4.55
N ASP A 94 1.73 -12.22 -4.28
CA ASP A 94 0.30 -11.95 -4.14
C ASP A 94 -0.01 -11.39 -2.76
N CYS A 95 -0.92 -10.42 -2.71
CA CYS A 95 -1.43 -9.86 -1.48
C CYS A 95 -2.79 -10.49 -1.13
N LYS A 96 -3.18 -10.35 0.14
CA LYS A 96 -4.45 -10.87 0.66
C LYS A 96 -5.44 -9.72 0.90
N ALA A 97 -6.49 -9.67 0.09
CA ALA A 97 -7.66 -8.84 0.36
C ALA A 97 -8.52 -9.48 1.48
N PRO A 98 -9.38 -8.70 2.16
CA PRO A 98 -10.36 -9.24 3.10
C PRO A 98 -11.30 -10.25 2.41
N ASP A 99 -11.85 -11.19 3.19
CA ASP A 99 -12.72 -12.22 2.65
C ASP A 99 -14.00 -11.61 2.06
N GLY A 100 -14.36 -12.01 0.84
CA GLY A 100 -15.52 -11.49 0.11
C GLY A 100 -15.22 -10.28 -0.78
N GLU A 101 -14.00 -9.74 -0.71
CA GLU A 101 -13.61 -8.59 -1.51
C GLU A 101 -13.06 -8.96 -2.90
N SER A 102 -13.26 -8.06 -3.86
CA SER A 102 -12.92 -8.31 -5.27
C SER A 102 -11.50 -7.93 -5.67
N ALA A 103 -10.79 -7.16 -4.85
CA ALA A 103 -9.47 -6.67 -5.22
C ALA A 103 -8.44 -7.81 -5.29
N THR A 104 -7.78 -7.93 -6.44
CA THR A 104 -6.58 -8.76 -6.61
C THR A 104 -5.38 -7.83 -6.68
N THR A 105 -4.47 -7.94 -5.73
CA THR A 105 -3.26 -7.12 -5.67
C THR A 105 -2.02 -8.00 -5.66
N SER A 106 -0.98 -7.58 -6.38
CA SER A 106 0.34 -8.19 -6.35
C SER A 106 1.42 -7.12 -6.33
N PHE A 107 2.61 -7.46 -5.84
CA PHE A 107 3.75 -6.55 -5.82
C PHE A 107 5.08 -7.23 -6.16
N THR A 108 6.06 -6.43 -6.55
CA THR A 108 7.47 -6.81 -6.57
C THR A 108 8.24 -5.83 -5.69
N PHE A 109 9.30 -6.28 -5.02
CA PHE A 109 10.18 -5.42 -4.26
C PHE A 109 11.64 -5.74 -4.56
N SER A 110 12.46 -4.71 -4.68
CA SER A 110 13.92 -4.77 -4.83
C SER A 110 14.56 -4.01 -3.68
N ARG A 111 15.32 -4.72 -2.84
CA ARG A 111 15.98 -4.13 -1.67
C ARG A 111 17.18 -3.23 -2.04
N PRO A 112 18.01 -3.56 -3.05
CA PRO A 112 19.18 -2.74 -3.40
C PRO A 112 18.87 -1.29 -3.79
N ASP A 113 17.78 -1.07 -4.52
CA ASP A 113 17.35 0.26 -5.01
C ASP A 113 16.04 0.74 -4.37
N GLY A 114 15.45 -0.05 -3.47
CA GLY A 114 14.19 0.26 -2.80
C GLY A 114 12.97 0.22 -3.72
N ALA A 115 13.11 -0.23 -4.97
CA ALA A 115 12.04 -0.16 -5.94
C ALA A 115 10.90 -1.13 -5.60
N LEU A 116 9.68 -0.60 -5.53
CA LEU A 116 8.45 -1.36 -5.38
C LEU A 116 7.54 -1.10 -6.57
N ALA A 117 7.05 -2.17 -7.20
CA ALA A 117 5.98 -2.09 -8.18
C ALA A 117 4.72 -2.75 -7.62
N LEU A 118 3.58 -2.13 -7.87
CA LEU A 118 2.26 -2.58 -7.44
C LEU A 118 1.35 -2.76 -8.64
N ASN A 119 0.59 -3.85 -8.65
CA ASN A 119 -0.49 -4.10 -9.60
C ASN A 119 -1.74 -4.43 -8.80
N GLN A 120 -2.83 -3.72 -9.05
CA GLN A 120 -4.11 -3.98 -8.42
C GLN A 120 -5.22 -3.99 -9.46
N SER A 121 -6.11 -4.97 -9.38
CA SER A 121 -7.37 -4.99 -10.12
C SER A 121 -8.56 -5.08 -9.16
N TRP A 122 -9.66 -4.42 -9.50
CA TRP A 122 -10.90 -4.41 -8.72
C TRP A 122 -12.12 -4.29 -9.64
N THR A 123 -13.28 -4.65 -9.12
CA THR A 123 -14.55 -4.60 -9.87
C THR A 123 -15.45 -3.52 -9.31
N CYS A 124 -15.94 -2.64 -10.18
CA CYS A 124 -16.98 -1.67 -9.86
C CYS A 124 -18.34 -2.16 -10.38
N ASN A 125 -19.30 -2.31 -9.46
CA ASN A 125 -20.67 -2.74 -9.78
C ASN A 125 -21.64 -1.55 -9.93
N ASP A 126 -21.17 -0.44 -10.52
CA ASP A 126 -22.00 0.76 -10.75
C ASP A 126 -23.23 0.45 -11.62
N ASP A 127 -23.06 -0.43 -12.63
CA ASP A 127 -24.15 -1.16 -13.29
C ASP A 127 -24.07 -2.63 -12.85
N PRO A 128 -24.99 -3.13 -12.00
CA PRO A 128 -24.97 -4.52 -11.53
C PRO A 128 -25.08 -5.56 -12.65
N LYS A 129 -25.60 -5.19 -13.82
CA LYS A 129 -25.73 -6.09 -14.98
C LYS A 129 -24.43 -6.20 -15.77
N TYR A 130 -23.65 -5.12 -15.82
CA TYR A 130 -22.41 -5.01 -16.58
C TYR A 130 -21.31 -4.36 -15.73
N PRO A 131 -20.73 -5.12 -14.78
CA PRO A 131 -19.72 -4.58 -13.90
C PRO A 131 -18.41 -4.30 -14.65
N ALA A 132 -17.80 -3.15 -14.37
CA ALA A 132 -16.53 -2.75 -14.97
C ALA A 132 -15.36 -3.25 -14.12
N ARG A 133 -14.37 -3.88 -14.75
CA ARG A 133 -13.11 -4.27 -14.13
C ARG A 133 -12.03 -3.24 -14.42
N TYR A 134 -11.40 -2.73 -13.37
CA TYR A 134 -10.26 -1.84 -13.45
C TYR A 134 -8.98 -2.61 -13.15
N THR A 135 -7.89 -2.27 -13.83
CA THR A 135 -6.54 -2.74 -13.51
C THR A 135 -5.59 -1.57 -13.58
N ALA A 136 -4.90 -1.30 -12.48
CA ALA A 136 -3.91 -0.25 -12.37
C ALA A 136 -2.54 -0.83 -12.01
N LYS A 137 -1.49 -0.18 -12.53
CA LYS A 137 -0.09 -0.47 -12.25
C LYS A 137 0.62 0.81 -11.86
N GLY A 138 1.61 0.69 -11.00
CA GLY A 138 2.43 1.80 -10.56
C GLY A 138 3.55 1.34 -9.65
N GLY A 139 4.19 2.28 -8.98
CA GLY A 139 5.33 1.96 -8.13
C GLY A 139 5.95 3.19 -7.49
N ALA A 140 6.83 2.94 -6.54
CA ALA A 140 7.57 3.96 -5.81
C ALA A 140 8.91 3.40 -5.33
N VAL A 141 9.76 4.29 -4.82
CA VAL A 141 11.03 3.92 -4.18
C VAL A 141 10.85 4.06 -2.67
N ALA A 142 11.03 2.95 -1.95
CA ALA A 142 11.02 2.94 -0.49
C ALA A 142 12.37 3.44 0.04
N ASP A 143 12.41 4.67 0.53
CA ASP A 143 13.57 5.24 1.21
C ASP A 143 13.60 4.75 2.67
N LEU A 144 14.37 3.69 2.92
CA LEU A 144 14.39 3.00 4.21
C LEU A 144 15.57 3.43 5.07
N SER A 145 15.26 4.00 6.23
CA SER A 145 16.21 4.17 7.33
C SER A 145 16.31 2.86 8.11
N CYS A 146 17.50 2.27 8.19
CA CYS A 146 17.69 0.96 8.82
C CYS A 146 18.81 0.98 9.84
N GLU A 147 18.55 0.33 10.98
CA GLU A 147 19.55 -0.01 11.98
C GLU A 147 20.04 -1.43 11.73
N GLU A 148 21.35 -1.62 11.90
CA GLU A 148 21.99 -2.92 11.80
C GLU A 148 22.68 -3.26 13.12
N THR A 149 22.45 -4.48 13.59
CA THR A 149 23.20 -5.06 14.70
C THR A 149 23.93 -6.31 14.23
N SER A 150 25.13 -6.54 14.76
CA SER A 150 25.93 -7.71 14.39
C SER A 150 26.62 -8.30 15.61
N TRP A 151 26.71 -9.63 15.64
CA TRP A 151 27.38 -10.41 16.67
C TRP A 151 28.09 -11.61 16.04
N GLN A 152 29.23 -11.99 16.61
CA GLN A 152 30.01 -13.13 16.14
C GLN A 152 30.66 -13.85 17.32
N ASN A 153 30.62 -15.18 17.31
CA ASN A 153 31.31 -16.02 18.27
C ASN A 153 32.66 -16.48 17.70
N LEU A 154 33.75 -15.88 18.19
CA LEU A 154 35.11 -16.25 17.78
C LEU A 154 35.58 -17.60 18.38
N ASN A 155 34.94 -18.09 19.43
CA ASN A 155 35.24 -19.38 20.08
C ASN A 155 34.18 -20.45 19.75
N TRP A 156 33.57 -20.34 18.58
CA TRP A 156 32.47 -21.20 18.14
C TRP A 156 32.85 -22.67 18.07
N THR A 157 31.92 -23.53 18.50
CA THR A 157 31.98 -25.00 18.35
C THR A 157 30.77 -25.54 17.59
N ILE A 158 30.92 -26.74 17.00
CA ILE A 158 29.85 -27.36 16.20
C ILE A 158 28.57 -27.49 17.04
N GLY A 159 27.47 -26.92 16.52
CA GLY A 159 26.16 -26.90 17.17
C GLY A 159 25.75 -25.51 17.67
N GLU A 160 26.68 -24.56 17.75
CA GLU A 160 26.41 -23.18 18.17
C GLU A 160 26.08 -22.27 16.97
N VAL A 161 25.62 -21.04 17.23
CA VAL A 161 25.54 -19.99 16.20
C VAL A 161 26.92 -19.34 16.06
N TYR A 162 27.43 -19.29 14.84
CA TYR A 162 28.71 -18.67 14.52
C TYR A 162 28.59 -17.14 14.46
N SER A 163 27.60 -16.63 13.73
CA SER A 163 27.33 -15.19 13.67
C SER A 163 25.86 -14.88 13.46
N ARG A 164 25.50 -13.65 13.85
CA ARG A 164 24.20 -13.06 13.61
C ARG A 164 24.37 -11.63 13.13
N ARG A 165 23.59 -11.24 12.13
CA ARG A 165 23.36 -9.85 11.76
C ARG A 165 21.87 -9.64 11.61
N GLU A 166 21.34 -8.58 12.20
CA GLU A 166 19.92 -8.21 12.09
C GLU A 166 19.83 -6.82 11.48
N ILE A 167 18.96 -6.67 10.49
CA ILE A 167 18.62 -5.39 9.88
C ILE A 167 17.16 -5.11 10.23
N LYS A 168 16.89 -3.96 10.81
CA LYS A 168 15.54 -3.49 11.11
C LYS A 168 15.37 -2.08 10.61
N CYS A 169 14.42 -1.88 9.70
CA CYS A 169 14.12 -0.55 9.19
C CYS A 169 12.93 0.06 9.92
N ASP A 170 12.89 1.39 9.94
CA ASP A 170 11.74 2.13 10.39
C ASP A 170 10.55 1.86 9.46
N LYS A 171 9.35 1.81 10.04
CA LYS A 171 8.13 1.70 9.26
C LYS A 171 7.81 3.01 8.60
N ILE A 172 7.49 2.99 7.32
CA ILE A 172 7.16 4.19 6.55
C ILE A 172 5.77 4.11 5.91
N THR A 173 5.22 5.28 5.59
CA THR A 173 4.09 5.39 4.66
C THR A 173 4.65 5.81 3.30
N LEU A 174 4.29 5.08 2.24
CA LEU A 174 4.82 5.26 0.90
C LEU A 174 3.69 5.60 -0.09
N PRO A 175 3.55 6.88 -0.49
CA PRO A 175 2.73 7.26 -1.63
C PRO A 175 3.22 6.53 -2.88
N THR A 176 2.30 5.89 -3.60
CA THR A 176 2.63 5.02 -4.74
C THR A 176 1.83 5.46 -5.96
N PRO A 177 2.42 6.31 -6.81
CA PRO A 177 1.77 6.81 -8.02
C PRO A 177 1.41 5.69 -9.00
N ILE A 178 0.25 5.86 -9.66
CA ILE A 178 -0.20 5.01 -10.76
C ILE A 178 0.39 5.53 -12.06
N THR A 179 0.96 4.63 -12.84
CA THR A 179 1.53 4.92 -14.16
C THR A 179 0.62 4.47 -15.30
N GLU A 180 -0.22 3.47 -15.06
CA GLU A 180 -1.17 2.94 -16.02
C GLU A 180 -2.46 2.53 -15.32
N ILE A 181 -3.60 2.90 -15.87
CA ILE A 181 -4.90 2.36 -15.47
C ILE A 181 -5.72 2.04 -16.71
N THR A 182 -6.33 0.85 -16.70
CA THR A 182 -7.20 0.35 -17.77
C THR A 182 -8.52 -0.09 -17.19
N ALA A 183 -9.57 0.00 -18.01
CA ALA A 183 -10.92 -0.41 -17.66
C ALA A 183 -11.51 -1.27 -18.77
N VAL A 184 -12.21 -2.35 -18.38
CA VAL A 184 -12.96 -3.22 -19.28
C VAL A 184 -14.37 -3.36 -18.71
N ALA A 185 -15.39 -3.13 -19.53
CA ALA A 185 -16.81 -3.21 -19.19
C ALA A 185 -17.54 -4.17 -20.13
#